data_AF-A0AAV8RWT2-F1
#
_entry.id   AF-A0AAV8RWT2-F1
#
_cell.length_a   1.000
_cell.length_b   1.000
_cell.length_c   1.000
_cell.angle_alpha   90.00
_cell.angle_beta   90.00
_cell.angle_gamma   90.00
#
_symmetry.space_group_name_H-M   'P 1'
#
loop_
_entity.id
_entity.type
_entity.pdbx_description
1 polymer ?
#
loop_
_entity_poly.entity_id
_entity_poly.type
_entity_poly.pdbx_seq_one_letter_code
_entity_poly.pdbx_strand_id
1 'polypeptide(L)'
;MYDRAIQHPFVIGISDGSVDLSAFRRWLAQDYIFVKEFVPFLASVLLKAWKQSDDESDMEILLGGMASLSDELAWFRKEASKWDVKLVGIVPQKANLEYCRFLQSLMLPEVDYAVAITAFWAIETVYQESFSLCLDNGSKTPEELMETCQRWGSANFGHYCRSLQKIADRCLEKASSDIIQKAEEAFVCVLEHELNFWNMSCGE
;
A
#
# COMPACT_ATOMS: atom_id res chain seq x y z
N MET A 1 -2.07 -15.99 5.36
CA MET A 1 -2.57 -14.61 5.59
C MET A 1 -2.36 -13.79 4.34
N TYR A 2 -1.16 -13.83 3.77
CA TYR A 2 -0.79 -13.20 2.50
C TYR A 2 -1.82 -13.40 1.38
N ASP A 3 -2.12 -14.65 0.99
CA ASP A 3 -3.10 -14.95 -0.07
C ASP A 3 -4.47 -14.31 0.17
N ARG A 4 -4.91 -14.22 1.43
CA ARG A 4 -6.18 -13.60 1.80
C ARG A 4 -6.15 -12.08 1.64
N ALA A 5 -4.99 -11.45 1.83
CA ALA A 5 -4.81 -10.02 1.65
C ALA A 5 -4.83 -9.65 0.16
N ILE A 6 -4.15 -10.44 -0.69
CA ILE A 6 -4.06 -10.17 -2.13
C ILE A 6 -5.29 -10.64 -2.94
N GLN A 7 -6.04 -11.62 -2.45
CA GLN A 7 -7.25 -12.15 -3.09
C GLN A 7 -8.50 -11.89 -2.24
N HIS A 8 -8.55 -10.75 -1.54
CA HIS A 8 -9.70 -10.40 -0.72
C HIS A 8 -10.98 -10.33 -1.57
N PRO A 9 -12.17 -10.74 -1.07
CA PRO A 9 -13.43 -10.65 -1.80
C PRO A 9 -13.74 -9.28 -2.42
N PHE A 10 -13.28 -8.19 -1.80
CA PHE A 10 -13.34 -6.84 -2.37
C PHE A 10 -12.62 -6.76 -3.72
N VAL A 11 -11.36 -7.20 -3.76
CA VAL A 11 -10.48 -7.19 -4.94
C VAL A 11 -10.98 -8.16 -6.00
N ILE A 12 -11.38 -9.37 -5.59
CA ILE A 12 -11.97 -10.36 -6.50
C ILE A 12 -13.26 -9.82 -7.12
N GLY A 13 -14.10 -9.13 -6.34
CA GLY A 13 -15.30 -8.46 -6.83
C GLY A 13 -14.99 -7.40 -7.89
N ILE A 14 -13.86 -6.69 -7.77
CA ILE A 14 -13.42 -5.74 -8.81
C ILE A 14 -13.03 -6.52 -10.07
N SER A 15 -12.22 -7.57 -9.93
CA SER A 15 -11.73 -8.37 -11.05
C SER A 15 -12.85 -9.09 -11.81
N ASP A 16 -13.87 -9.61 -11.12
CA ASP A 16 -14.98 -10.34 -11.75
C ASP A 16 -16.21 -9.46 -12.10
N GLY A 17 -16.17 -8.18 -11.72
CA GLY A 17 -17.21 -7.19 -11.98
C GLY A 17 -18.42 -7.26 -11.05
N SER A 18 -18.36 -8.03 -9.96
CA SER A 18 -19.43 -8.13 -8.95
C SER A 18 -19.34 -7.11 -7.81
N VAL A 19 -18.29 -6.27 -7.77
CA VAL A 19 -18.08 -5.29 -6.71
C VAL A 19 -19.27 -4.33 -6.56
N ASP A 20 -19.67 -4.12 -5.30
CA ASP A 20 -20.59 -3.05 -4.96
C ASP A 20 -19.88 -1.69 -5.10
N LEU A 21 -20.40 -0.81 -5.95
CA LEU A 21 -19.87 0.54 -6.13
C LEU A 21 -19.91 1.37 -4.84
N SER A 22 -20.79 1.05 -3.90
CA SER A 22 -20.78 1.65 -2.56
C SER A 22 -19.51 1.25 -1.78
N ALA A 23 -19.06 0.01 -1.93
CA ALA A 23 -17.80 -0.46 -1.36
C ALA A 23 -16.60 0.24 -2.00
N PHE A 24 -16.61 0.41 -3.33
CA PHE A 24 -15.57 1.17 -4.03
C PHE A 24 -15.50 2.63 -3.55
N ARG A 25 -16.64 3.32 -3.41
CA ARG A 25 -16.69 4.70 -2.89
C ARG A 25 -16.16 4.81 -1.45
N ARG A 26 -16.46 3.82 -0.61
CA ARG A 26 -15.92 3.75 0.77
C ARG A 26 -14.41 3.56 0.76
N TRP A 27 -13.91 2.61 -0.01
CA TRP A 27 -12.47 2.40 -0.21
C TRP A 27 -11.80 3.69 -0.68
N LEU A 28 -12.31 4.34 -1.74
CA LEU A 28 -11.74 5.56 -2.30
C LEU A 28 -11.61 6.69 -1.26
N ALA A 29 -12.63 6.86 -0.41
CA ALA A 29 -12.61 7.87 0.65
C ALA A 29 -11.58 7.53 1.75
N GLN A 30 -11.54 6.28 2.20
CA GLN A 30 -10.64 5.85 3.27
C GLN A 30 -9.18 5.81 2.79
N ASP A 31 -8.94 5.34 1.58
CA ASP A 31 -7.60 5.21 1.01
C ASP A 31 -6.96 6.56 0.73
N TYR A 32 -7.76 7.57 0.39
CA TYR A 32 -7.28 8.95 0.35
C TYR A 32 -6.73 9.45 1.71
N ILE A 33 -7.32 9.03 2.82
CA ILE A 33 -6.78 9.35 4.16
C ILE A 33 -5.50 8.58 4.41
N PHE A 34 -5.49 7.28 4.08
CA PHE A 34 -4.33 6.42 4.25
C PHE A 34 -3.11 6.96 3.49
N VAL A 35 -3.27 7.30 2.20
CA VAL A 35 -2.18 7.82 1.35
C VAL A 35 -1.59 9.11 1.93
N LYS A 36 -2.40 9.97 2.58
CA LYS A 36 -1.88 11.17 3.24
C LYS A 36 -0.97 10.86 4.43
N GLU A 37 -1.23 9.79 5.17
CA GLU A 37 -0.38 9.31 6.27
C GLU A 37 0.77 8.43 5.75
N PHE A 38 0.61 7.82 4.57
CA PHE A 38 1.64 7.06 3.90
C PHE A 38 2.80 7.94 3.37
N VAL A 39 2.49 9.16 2.90
CA VAL A 39 3.51 10.14 2.48
C VAL A 39 4.59 10.42 3.55
N PRO A 40 4.24 10.84 4.80
CA PRO A 40 5.26 11.06 5.82
C PRO A 40 5.94 9.76 6.28
N PHE A 41 5.25 8.61 6.20
CA PHE A 41 5.89 7.31 6.44
C PHE A 41 7.00 7.03 5.43
N LEU A 42 6.72 7.14 4.12
CA LEU A 42 7.74 6.94 3.08
C LEU A 42 8.88 7.98 3.20
N ALA A 43 8.57 9.23 3.54
CA ALA A 43 9.60 10.23 3.83
C ALA A 43 10.51 9.81 5.00
N SER A 44 9.95 9.16 6.03
CA SER A 44 10.74 8.62 7.14
C SER A 44 11.63 7.44 6.70
N VAL A 45 11.13 6.59 5.80
CA VAL A 45 11.91 5.46 5.23
C VAL A 45 13.06 6.00 4.40
N LEU A 46 12.84 7.05 3.60
CA LEU A 46 13.90 7.75 2.86
C LEU A 46 14.97 8.34 3.80
N LEU A 47 14.57 8.93 4.93
CA LEU A 47 15.52 9.43 5.94
C LEU A 47 16.30 8.30 6.61
N LYS A 48 15.68 7.13 6.82
CA LYS A 48 16.35 5.94 7.34
C LYS A 48 17.34 5.37 6.32
N ALA A 49 16.96 5.30 5.05
CA ALA A 49 17.83 4.88 3.95
C ALA A 49 19.09 5.75 3.86
N TRP A 50 18.94 7.08 3.91
CA TRP A 50 20.08 8.01 3.93
C TRP A 50 21.07 7.75 5.09
N LYS A 51 20.57 7.30 6.25
CA LYS A 51 21.41 7.07 7.45
C LYS A 51 22.00 5.67 7.54
N GLN A 52 21.28 4.66 7.06
CA GLN A 52 21.52 3.25 7.40
C GLN A 52 21.76 2.37 6.17
N SER A 53 21.36 2.79 4.97
CA SER A 53 21.59 2.01 3.76
C SER A 53 23.08 1.97 3.42
N ASP A 54 23.51 0.82 2.90
CA ASP A 54 24.84 0.60 2.34
C ASP A 54 24.86 0.63 0.79
N ASP A 55 23.72 0.96 0.18
CA ASP A 55 23.52 1.09 -1.27
C ASP A 55 22.84 2.43 -1.58
N GLU A 56 23.53 3.29 -2.31
CA GLU A 56 23.04 4.63 -2.67
C GLU A 56 21.81 4.58 -3.59
N SER A 57 21.60 3.48 -4.33
CA SER A 57 20.46 3.32 -5.23
C SER A 57 19.12 3.19 -4.51
N ASP A 58 19.12 2.82 -3.23
CA ASP A 58 17.92 2.78 -2.39
C ASP A 58 17.20 4.13 -2.36
N MET A 59 17.97 5.22 -2.23
CA MET A 59 17.40 6.56 -2.18
C MET A 59 16.72 6.94 -3.49
N GLU A 60 17.29 6.55 -4.63
CA GLU A 60 16.70 6.81 -5.95
C GLU A 60 15.37 6.08 -6.12
N ILE A 61 15.31 4.81 -5.69
CA ILE A 61 14.09 4.00 -5.72
C ILE A 61 13.01 4.60 -4.82
N LEU A 62 13.35 4.95 -3.57
CA LEU A 62 12.41 5.55 -2.62
C LEU A 62 11.92 6.93 -3.08
N LEU A 63 12.80 7.73 -3.69
CA LEU A 63 12.44 9.03 -4.26
C LEU A 63 11.45 8.89 -5.43
N GLY A 64 11.61 7.86 -6.26
CA GLY A 64 10.66 7.53 -7.33
C GLY A 64 9.25 7.21 -6.79
N GLY A 65 9.17 6.50 -5.66
CA GLY A 65 7.91 6.26 -4.94
C GLY A 65 7.28 7.56 -4.45
N MET A 66 8.07 8.42 -3.78
CA MET A 66 7.61 9.72 -3.29
C MET A 66 7.05 10.61 -4.40
N ALA A 67 7.70 10.64 -5.56
CA ALA A 67 7.21 11.39 -6.72
C ALA A 67 5.85 10.85 -7.20
N SER A 68 5.69 9.52 -7.22
CA SER A 68 4.46 8.85 -7.64
C SER A 68 3.27 9.14 -6.69
N LEU A 69 3.53 9.32 -5.39
CA LEU A 69 2.48 9.69 -4.42
C LEU A 69 1.88 11.09 -4.67
N SER A 70 2.63 12.01 -5.29
CA SER A 70 2.07 13.30 -5.70
C SER A 70 1.00 13.12 -6.79
N ASP A 71 1.32 12.32 -7.81
CA ASP A 71 0.38 11.99 -8.88
C ASP A 71 -0.81 11.17 -8.37
N GLU A 72 -0.60 10.39 -7.31
CA GLU A 72 -1.64 9.60 -6.64
C GLU A 72 -2.65 10.48 -5.92
N LEU A 73 -2.18 11.43 -5.11
CA LEU A 73 -3.06 12.39 -4.45
C LEU A 73 -3.85 13.23 -5.45
N ALA A 74 -3.29 13.54 -6.62
CA ALA A 74 -4.01 14.21 -7.70
C ALA A 74 -5.09 13.30 -8.31
N TRP A 75 -4.76 12.03 -8.55
CA TRP A 75 -5.68 11.02 -9.05
C TRP A 75 -6.86 10.78 -8.10
N PHE A 76 -6.63 10.64 -6.79
CA PHE A 76 -7.70 10.48 -5.81
C PHE A 76 -8.69 11.66 -5.82
N ARG A 77 -8.22 12.90 -6.00
CA ARG A 77 -9.11 14.07 -6.11
C ARG A 77 -9.97 14.04 -7.36
N LYS A 78 -9.40 13.60 -8.49
CA LYS A 78 -10.11 13.42 -9.77
C LYS A 78 -11.17 12.33 -9.63
N GLU A 79 -10.80 11.15 -9.14
CA GLU A 79 -11.75 10.05 -8.98
C GLU A 79 -12.83 10.39 -7.95
N ALA A 80 -12.49 11.01 -6.82
CA ALA A 80 -13.50 11.41 -5.85
C ALA A 80 -14.55 12.37 -6.45
N SER A 81 -14.13 13.27 -7.35
CA SER A 81 -15.04 14.14 -8.09
C SER A 81 -15.93 13.37 -9.06
N LYS A 82 -15.38 12.39 -9.79
CA LYS A 82 -16.12 11.50 -10.71
C LYS A 82 -17.17 10.65 -9.98
N TRP A 83 -16.85 10.20 -8.77
CA TRP A 83 -17.68 9.29 -7.98
C TRP A 83 -18.60 9.98 -6.95
N ASP A 84 -18.65 11.31 -6.96
CA ASP A 84 -19.38 12.15 -5.98
C ASP A 84 -19.00 11.83 -4.52
N VAL A 85 -17.72 11.55 -4.28
CA VAL A 85 -17.15 11.30 -2.96
C VAL A 85 -16.55 12.60 -2.41
N LYS A 86 -17.08 13.06 -1.28
CA LYS A 86 -16.57 14.27 -0.61
C LYS A 86 -15.31 13.93 0.18
N LEU A 87 -14.15 14.43 -0.28
CA LEU A 87 -12.87 14.24 0.42
C LEU A 87 -12.70 15.10 1.68
N VAL A 88 -13.51 16.16 1.82
CA VAL A 88 -13.47 17.04 3.01
C VAL A 88 -14.42 16.49 4.07
N GLY A 89 -13.91 16.37 5.30
CA GLY A 89 -14.70 15.91 6.45
C GLY A 89 -14.97 14.41 6.46
N ILE A 90 -14.22 13.60 5.71
CA ILE A 90 -14.29 12.14 5.81
C ILE A 90 -13.92 11.74 7.23
N VAL A 91 -14.76 10.94 7.87
CA VAL A 91 -14.46 10.33 9.16
C VAL A 91 -13.64 9.06 8.89
N PRO A 92 -12.37 8.98 9.36
CA PRO A 92 -11.59 7.76 9.23
C PRO A 92 -12.25 6.65 10.06
N GLN A 93 -12.43 5.48 9.45
CA GLN A 93 -12.92 4.31 10.18
C GLN A 93 -11.84 3.73 11.10
N LYS A 94 -12.25 2.88 12.03
CA LYS A 94 -11.36 2.27 13.02
C LYS A 94 -10.16 1.56 12.38
N ALA A 95 -10.40 0.72 11.36
CA ALA A 95 -9.32 0.00 10.66
C ALA A 95 -8.29 0.96 10.04
N ASN A 96 -8.75 2.06 9.43
CA ASN A 96 -7.88 3.09 8.87
C ASN A 96 -7.05 3.78 9.96
N LEU A 97 -7.69 4.22 11.06
CA LEU A 97 -7.00 4.84 12.20
C LEU A 97 -5.93 3.92 12.80
N GLU A 98 -6.23 2.64 12.94
CA GLU A 98 -5.29 1.65 13.47
C GLU A 98 -4.10 1.46 12.51
N TYR A 99 -4.35 1.42 11.21
CA TYR A 99 -3.28 1.32 10.22
C TYR A 99 -2.39 2.58 10.22
N CYS A 100 -2.97 3.77 10.24
CA CYS A 100 -2.18 5.02 10.32
C CYS A 100 -1.34 5.10 11.61
N ARG A 101 -1.86 4.62 12.75
CA ARG A 101 -1.08 4.53 13.99
C ARG A 101 0.09 3.54 13.86
N PHE A 102 -0.12 2.42 13.18
CA PHE A 102 0.96 1.49 12.88
C PHE A 102 2.04 2.14 12.02
N LEU A 103 1.68 2.86 10.94
CA LEU A 103 2.65 3.63 10.14
C LEU A 103 3.44 4.62 10.99
N GLN A 104 2.76 5.37 11.87
CA GLN A 104 3.41 6.30 12.79
C GLN A 104 4.39 5.61 13.76
N SER A 105 4.08 4.40 14.21
CA SER A 105 5.00 3.61 15.05
C SER A 105 6.27 3.20 14.30
N LEU A 106 6.18 2.91 13.00
CA LEU A 106 7.33 2.56 12.15
C LEU A 106 8.24 3.77 11.85
N MET A 107 7.71 4.99 11.99
CA MET A 107 8.48 6.23 11.78
C MET A 107 9.42 6.55 12.94
N LEU A 108 9.28 5.89 14.09
CA LEU A 108 10.07 6.19 15.28
C LEU A 108 11.58 6.00 15.02
N PRO A 109 12.46 6.86 15.59
CA PRO A 109 13.91 6.80 15.34
C PRO A 109 14.56 5.45 15.66
N GLU A 110 14.05 4.75 16.66
CA GLU A 110 14.51 3.42 17.11
C GLU A 110 14.15 2.27 16.16
N VAL A 111 13.23 2.48 15.22
CA VAL A 111 12.87 1.46 14.23
C VAL A 111 13.99 1.35 13.19
N ASP A 112 14.52 0.15 13.03
CA ASP A 112 15.57 -0.16 12.08
C ASP A 112 15.09 -0.02 10.62
N TYR A 113 15.98 0.40 9.73
CA TYR A 113 15.68 0.56 8.31
C TYR A 113 15.17 -0.74 7.69
N ALA A 114 15.73 -1.89 8.04
CA ALA A 114 15.31 -3.20 7.53
C ALA A 114 13.83 -3.50 7.86
N VAL A 115 13.36 -3.11 9.05
CA VAL A 115 11.96 -3.28 9.47
C VAL A 115 11.05 -2.33 8.68
N ALA A 116 11.44 -1.05 8.58
CA ALA A 116 10.64 -0.05 7.89
C ALA A 116 10.52 -0.33 6.38
N ILE A 117 11.60 -0.74 5.72
CA ILE A 117 11.59 -1.07 4.29
C ILE A 117 10.81 -2.36 4.02
N THR A 118 10.85 -3.34 4.93
CA THR A 118 10.04 -4.56 4.82
C THR A 118 8.55 -4.24 4.88
N ALA A 119 8.15 -3.38 5.83
CA ALA A 119 6.76 -2.93 5.91
C ALA A 119 6.35 -2.15 4.64
N PHE A 120 7.18 -1.20 4.18
CA PHE A 120 6.90 -0.44 2.96
C PHE A 120 6.74 -1.34 1.72
N TRP A 121 7.68 -2.27 1.51
CA TRP A 121 7.59 -3.26 0.44
C TRP A 121 6.30 -4.09 0.51
N ALA A 122 5.92 -4.54 1.70
CA ALA A 122 4.73 -5.37 1.89
C ALA A 122 3.43 -4.61 1.52
N ILE A 123 3.32 -3.34 1.92
CA ILE A 123 2.16 -2.48 1.61
C ILE A 123 2.01 -2.33 0.09
N GLU A 124 3.08 -1.92 -0.59
CA GLU A 124 3.09 -1.70 -2.04
C GLU A 124 2.80 -3.01 -2.80
N THR A 125 3.37 -4.13 -2.34
CA THR A 125 3.21 -5.44 -2.99
C THR A 125 1.79 -5.99 -2.84
N VAL A 126 1.15 -5.81 -1.67
CA VAL A 126 -0.25 -6.24 -1.49
C VAL A 126 -1.15 -5.52 -2.49
N TYR A 127 -1.00 -4.21 -2.67
CA TYR A 127 -1.74 -3.46 -3.68
C TYR A 127 -1.42 -3.94 -5.10
N GLN A 128 -0.14 -4.14 -5.41
CA GLN A 128 0.29 -4.57 -6.73
C GLN A 128 -0.31 -5.90 -7.14
N GLU A 129 -0.18 -6.91 -6.28
CA GLU A 129 -0.69 -8.25 -6.56
C GLU A 129 -2.21 -8.25 -6.60
N SER A 130 -2.88 -7.54 -5.67
CA SER A 130 -4.34 -7.39 -5.67
C SER A 130 -4.87 -6.85 -6.99
N PHE A 131 -4.38 -5.70 -7.43
CA PHE A 131 -4.89 -5.05 -8.64
C PHE A 131 -4.39 -5.68 -9.94
N SER A 132 -3.31 -6.47 -9.90
CA SER A 132 -2.87 -7.24 -11.08
C SER A 132 -3.90 -8.29 -11.51
N LEU A 133 -4.62 -8.88 -10.56
CA LEU A 133 -5.72 -9.82 -10.83
C LEU A 133 -6.85 -9.18 -11.65
N CYS A 134 -7.01 -7.86 -11.54
CA CYS A 134 -8.02 -7.11 -12.28
C CYS A 134 -7.61 -6.83 -13.74
N LEU A 135 -6.37 -7.15 -14.13
CA LEU A 135 -5.84 -6.94 -15.49
C LEU A 135 -5.55 -8.25 -16.23
N ASP A 136 -5.79 -9.40 -15.59
CA ASP A 136 -5.58 -10.71 -16.21
C ASP A 136 -6.54 -10.94 -17.39
N ASN A 137 -6.12 -11.79 -18.34
CA ASN A 137 -6.85 -12.10 -19.59
C ASN A 137 -8.26 -12.71 -19.40
N GLY A 138 -8.66 -13.02 -18.18
CA GLY A 138 -10.00 -13.51 -17.83
C GLY A 138 -10.83 -12.56 -16.95
N SER A 139 -10.28 -11.41 -16.57
CA SER A 139 -10.97 -10.43 -15.75
C SER A 139 -12.16 -9.80 -16.48
N LYS A 140 -13.19 -9.44 -15.72
CA LYS A 140 -14.39 -8.72 -16.16
C LYS A 140 -14.48 -7.36 -15.46
N THR A 141 -13.31 -6.78 -15.17
CA THR A 141 -13.18 -5.49 -14.49
C THR A 141 -14.03 -4.43 -15.18
N PRO A 142 -14.94 -3.75 -14.45
CA PRO A 142 -15.77 -2.70 -15.03
C PRO A 142 -14.91 -1.59 -15.64
N GLU A 143 -15.31 -1.07 -16.80
CA GLU A 143 -14.56 -0.03 -17.53
C GLU A 143 -14.26 1.20 -16.65
N GLU A 144 -15.22 1.59 -15.83
CA GLU A 144 -15.11 2.72 -14.90
C GLU A 144 -14.07 2.54 -13.79
N LEU A 145 -13.67 1.28 -13.49
CA LEU A 145 -12.64 0.92 -12.51
C LEU A 145 -11.31 0.52 -13.16
N MET A 146 -11.23 0.51 -14.49
CA MET A 146 -10.03 0.10 -15.21
C MET A 146 -8.84 1.02 -14.92
N GLU A 147 -9.06 2.33 -14.82
CA GLU A 147 -8.00 3.31 -14.50
C GLU A 147 -7.38 3.02 -13.12
N THR A 148 -8.21 2.70 -12.13
CA THR A 148 -7.80 2.24 -10.78
C THR A 148 -6.92 1.00 -10.88
N CYS A 149 -7.38 -0.01 -11.60
CA CYS A 149 -6.65 -1.28 -11.72
C CYS A 149 -5.33 -1.11 -12.48
N GLN A 150 -5.28 -0.25 -13.50
CA GLN A 150 -4.04 0.04 -14.22
C GLN A 150 -3.00 0.74 -13.34
N ARG A 151 -3.41 1.55 -12.37
CA ARG A 151 -2.49 2.26 -11.49
C ARG A 151 -1.59 1.30 -10.72
N TRP A 152 -2.19 0.39 -9.96
CA TRP A 152 -1.46 -0.56 -9.10
C TRP A 152 -1.25 -1.94 -9.75
N GLY A 153 -2.07 -2.34 -10.71
CA GLY A 153 -1.89 -3.63 -11.42
C GLY A 153 -0.86 -3.60 -12.55
N SER A 154 -0.35 -2.42 -12.92
CA SER A 154 0.57 -2.30 -14.07
C SER A 154 1.89 -3.03 -13.87
N ALA A 155 2.47 -3.50 -14.98
CA ALA A 155 3.81 -4.08 -14.98
C ALA A 155 4.86 -3.11 -14.41
N ASN A 156 4.74 -1.81 -14.65
CA ASN A 156 5.66 -0.79 -14.14
C ASN A 156 5.67 -0.74 -12.61
N PHE A 157 4.48 -0.73 -11.99
CA PHE A 157 4.38 -0.79 -10.53
C PHE A 157 4.85 -2.14 -9.98
N GLY A 158 4.63 -3.24 -10.70
CA GLY A 158 5.25 -4.54 -10.40
C GLY A 158 6.78 -4.52 -10.44
N HIS A 159 7.39 -3.79 -11.38
CA HIS A 159 8.85 -3.60 -11.39
C HIS A 159 9.32 -2.79 -10.19
N TYR A 160 8.57 -1.76 -9.80
CA TYR A 160 8.86 -0.96 -8.60
C TYR A 160 8.82 -1.83 -7.33
N CYS A 161 7.76 -2.61 -7.12
CA CYS A 161 7.63 -3.50 -5.97
C CYS A 161 8.75 -4.53 -5.89
N ARG A 162 9.18 -5.10 -7.03
CA ARG A 162 10.35 -5.99 -7.09
C ARG A 162 11.66 -5.30 -6.74
N SER A 163 11.81 -4.01 -7.04
CA SER A 163 12.98 -3.25 -6.60
C SER A 163 12.97 -3.06 -5.08
N LEU A 164 11.81 -2.75 -4.49
CA LEU A 164 11.66 -2.68 -3.04
C LEU A 164 11.94 -4.02 -2.35
N GLN A 165 11.46 -5.12 -2.94
CA GLN A 165 11.74 -6.47 -2.45
C GLN A 165 13.25 -6.72 -2.35
N LYS A 166 14.01 -6.40 -3.40
CA LYS A 166 15.47 -6.58 -3.41
C LYS A 166 16.17 -5.77 -2.32
N ILE A 167 15.67 -4.56 -2.02
CA ILE A 167 16.20 -3.75 -0.93
C ILE A 167 15.93 -4.44 0.41
N ALA A 168 14.69 -4.87 0.64
CA ALA A 168 14.30 -5.55 1.87
C ALA A 168 15.10 -6.85 2.07
N ASP A 169 15.19 -7.70 1.04
CA ASP A 169 15.97 -8.95 1.06
C ASP A 169 17.43 -8.67 1.44
N ARG A 170 18.09 -7.71 0.77
CA ARG A 170 19.48 -7.32 1.04
C ARG A 170 19.68 -6.83 2.47
N CYS A 171 18.72 -6.07 3.01
CA CYS A 171 18.77 -5.58 4.38
C CYS A 171 18.62 -6.73 5.39
N LEU A 172 17.71 -7.66 5.13
CA LEU A 172 17.43 -8.81 6.00
C LEU A 172 18.55 -9.84 6.01
N GLU A 173 19.25 -10.05 4.89
CA GLU A 173 20.43 -10.94 4.81
C GLU A 173 21.57 -10.52 5.77
N LYS A 174 21.67 -9.22 6.06
CA LYS A 174 22.71 -8.63 6.92
C LYS A 174 22.22 -8.35 8.34
N ALA A 175 20.92 -8.47 8.58
CA ALA A 175 20.29 -8.11 9.83
C ALA A 175 20.59 -9.12 10.95
N SER A 176 20.57 -8.65 12.19
CA SER A 176 20.58 -9.55 13.35
C SER A 176 19.26 -10.30 13.49
N SER A 177 19.25 -11.42 14.23
CA SER A 177 18.03 -12.20 14.45
C SER A 177 16.89 -11.40 15.11
N ASP A 178 17.20 -10.45 16.00
CA ASP A 178 16.22 -9.55 16.60
C ASP A 178 15.55 -8.63 15.56
N ILE A 179 16.33 -8.11 14.60
CA ILE A 179 15.81 -7.27 13.52
C ILE A 179 14.98 -8.08 12.52
N ILE A 180 15.42 -9.30 12.18
CA ILE A 180 14.67 -10.21 11.32
C ILE A 180 13.31 -10.53 11.95
N GLN A 181 13.28 -10.83 13.25
CA GLN A 181 12.02 -11.09 13.97
C GLN A 181 11.09 -9.86 13.94
N LYS A 182 11.61 -8.66 14.20
CA LYS A 182 10.82 -7.42 14.13
C LYS A 182 10.30 -7.12 12.72
N ALA A 183 11.07 -7.44 11.69
CA ALA A 183 10.65 -7.28 10.31
C ALA A 183 9.53 -8.27 9.94
N GLU A 184 9.61 -9.52 10.41
CA GLU A 184 8.54 -10.51 10.27
C GLU A 184 7.27 -10.06 11.00
N GLU A 185 7.39 -9.57 12.23
CA GLU A 185 6.26 -9.00 13.00
C GLU A 185 5.62 -7.82 12.26
N ALA A 186 6.43 -6.90 11.70
CA ALA A 186 5.93 -5.78 10.91
C ALA A 186 5.23 -6.26 9.63
N PHE A 187 5.76 -7.26 8.94
CA PHE A 187 5.13 -7.87 7.76
C PHE A 187 3.77 -8.48 8.09
N VAL A 188 3.67 -9.26 9.17
CA VAL A 188 2.40 -9.84 9.62
C VAL A 188 1.40 -8.73 9.99
N CYS A 189 1.82 -7.70 10.72
CA CYS A 189 0.99 -6.55 11.05
C CYS A 189 0.45 -5.84 9.80
N VAL A 190 1.28 -5.65 8.76
CA VAL A 190 0.82 -5.12 7.47
C VAL A 190 -0.31 -5.97 6.91
N LEU A 191 -0.14 -7.29 6.82
CA LEU A 191 -1.17 -8.18 6.27
C LEU A 191 -2.48 -8.15 7.07
N GLU A 192 -2.41 -8.05 8.39
CA GLU A 192 -3.58 -7.89 9.24
C GLU A 192 -4.30 -6.56 9.00
N HIS A 193 -3.54 -5.47 8.87
CA HIS A 193 -4.08 -4.15 8.57
C HIS A 193 -4.70 -4.10 7.17
N GLU A 194 -4.05 -4.67 6.15
CA GLU A 194 -4.60 -4.80 4.79
C GLU A 194 -5.94 -5.54 4.80
N LEU A 195 -6.01 -6.70 5.45
CA LEU A 195 -7.25 -7.45 5.59
C LEU A 195 -8.37 -6.63 6.25
N ASN A 196 -8.06 -5.93 7.35
CA ASN A 196 -9.04 -5.08 8.02
C ASN A 196 -9.45 -3.89 7.16
N PHE A 197 -8.54 -3.35 6.34
CA PHE A 197 -8.81 -2.28 5.40
C PHE A 197 -9.77 -2.71 4.30
N TRP A 198 -9.55 -3.90 3.72
CA TRP A 198 -10.46 -4.47 2.74
C TRP A 198 -11.84 -4.79 3.34
N ASN A 199 -11.88 -5.36 4.56
CA ASN A 199 -13.13 -5.64 5.26
C ASN A 199 -13.96 -4.36 5.46
N MET A 200 -13.35 -3.26 5.90
CA MET A 200 -14.07 -2.00 6.11
C MET A 200 -14.68 -1.45 4.80
N SER A 201 -14.07 -1.78 3.66
CA SER A 201 -14.52 -1.35 2.34
C SER A 201 -15.80 -2.07 1.92
N CYS A 202 -15.91 -3.37 2.21
CA CYS A 202 -17.12 -4.17 1.94
C CYS A 202 -18.33 -3.76 2.80
N GLY A 203 -18.12 -3.10 3.94
CA GLY A 203 -19.17 -2.80 4.92
C GLY A 203 -19.35 -3.93 5.94
N GLU A 204 -19.97 -3.59 7.08
CA GLU A 204 -20.48 -4.58 8.04
C GLU A 204 -21.73 -5.29 7.52
#